data_AF-A0A966EZC9-F1
#
_entry.id   AF-A0A966EZC9-F1
#
_cell.length_a   1.000
_cell.length_b   1.000
_cell.length_c   1.000
_cell.angle_alpha   90.00
_cell.angle_beta   90.00
_cell.angle_gamma   90.00
#
_symmetry.space_group_name_H-M   'P 1'
#
loop_
_entity.id
_entity.type
_entity.pdbx_description
1 polymer ?
#
loop_
_entity_poly.entity_id
_entity_poly.type
_entity_poly.pdbx_seq_one_letter_code
_entity_poly.pdbx_strand_id
1 'polypeptide(L)'
;MSDFLSQDEVDSLLQGVTGEPDAAKEQPGAESGEVRSYNLASQERIVRGRMPTLEIINERFARLFRIGLFNFIRRTPEISVGPVRVTKFGEFIRN
;
A
#
# COMPACT_ATOMS: atom_id res chain seq x y z
N MET A 1 -31.20 -3.61 34.20
CA MET A 1 -32.00 -4.85 34.12
C MET A 1 -31.57 -5.52 32.83
N SER A 2 -30.69 -6.52 32.95
CA SER A 2 -30.23 -7.47 31.91
C SER A 2 -29.99 -6.95 30.47
N ASP A 3 -28.74 -6.62 30.15
CA ASP A 3 -28.22 -6.69 28.78
C ASP A 3 -28.27 -8.15 28.34
N PHE A 4 -29.37 -8.52 27.68
CA PHE A 4 -29.43 -9.77 26.94
C PHE A 4 -28.78 -9.50 25.60
N LEU A 5 -27.61 -10.10 25.37
CA LEU A 5 -26.99 -10.10 24.05
C LEU A 5 -28.03 -10.57 23.03
N SER A 6 -28.07 -9.90 21.88
CA SER A 6 -28.86 -10.38 20.76
C SER A 6 -28.37 -11.78 20.34
N GLN A 7 -29.27 -12.59 19.78
CA GLN A 7 -28.92 -13.95 19.37
C GLN A 7 -27.71 -13.96 18.41
N ASP A 8 -27.59 -12.93 17.55
CA ASP A 8 -26.49 -12.75 16.63
C ASP A 8 -25.14 -12.49 17.33
N GLU A 9 -25.14 -11.77 18.46
CA GLU A 9 -23.95 -11.54 19.28
C GLU A 9 -23.54 -12.80 20.05
N VAL A 10 -24.50 -13.57 20.56
CA VAL A 10 -24.25 -14.86 21.23
C VAL A 10 -23.60 -15.84 20.26
N ASP A 11 -24.15 -15.96 19.05
CA ASP A 11 -23.64 -16.88 18.03
C ASP A 11 -22.23 -16.49 17.57
N SER A 12 -21.95 -15.18 17.47
CA SER A 12 -20.62 -14.66 17.14
C SER A 12 -19.58 -14.98 18.22
N LEU A 13 -19.95 -14.89 19.50
CA LEU A 13 -19.07 -15.27 20.61
C LEU A 13 -18.88 -16.80 20.68
N LEU A 14 -19.93 -17.58 20.39
CA LEU A 14 -19.84 -19.04 20.38
C LEU A 14 -18.87 -19.52 19.29
N GLN A 15 -18.92 -18.90 18.11
CA GLN A 15 -18.04 -19.21 16.98
C GLN A 15 -16.56 -18.90 17.29
N GLY A 16 -16.29 -17.84 18.05
CA GLY A 16 -14.93 -17.51 18.50
C GLY A 16 -14.36 -18.45 19.57
N VAL A 17 -15.22 -19.10 20.37
CA VAL A 17 -14.83 -20.03 21.44
C VAL A 17 -14.63 -21.47 20.93
N THR A 18 -15.34 -21.88 19.89
CA THR A 18 -15.23 -23.24 19.32
C THR A 18 -13.99 -23.46 18.45
N GLY A 19 -13.22 -22.42 18.16
CA GLY A 19 -11.93 -22.52 17.46
C GLY A 19 -12.05 -22.92 15.99
N GLU A 20 -13.23 -22.75 15.38
CA GLU A 20 -13.35 -22.88 13.92
C GLU A 20 -12.57 -21.75 13.23
N PRO A 21 -11.77 -22.03 12.19
CA PRO A 21 -11.00 -21.00 11.51
C PRO A 21 -11.96 -20.00 10.88
N ASP A 22 -11.73 -18.72 11.16
CA ASP A 22 -12.39 -17.58 10.51
C ASP A 22 -12.55 -17.87 9.02
N ALA A 23 -13.75 -18.31 8.63
CA ALA A 23 -14.16 -18.34 7.25
C ALA A 23 -14.22 -16.88 6.84
N ALA A 24 -13.09 -16.40 6.29
CA ALA A 24 -12.81 -15.07 5.80
C ALA A 24 -14.10 -14.24 5.65
N LYS A 25 -14.51 -13.57 6.74
CA LYS A 25 -15.45 -12.46 6.60
C LYS A 25 -14.64 -11.41 5.87
N GLU A 26 -14.88 -11.37 4.56
CA GLU A 26 -14.66 -10.18 3.74
C GLU A 26 -14.87 -8.96 4.63
N GLN A 27 -13.89 -8.05 4.60
CA GLN A 27 -13.91 -6.78 5.32
C GLN A 27 -15.36 -6.32 5.49
N PRO A 28 -15.88 -6.19 6.73
CA PRO A 28 -17.27 -5.83 6.90
C PRO A 28 -17.47 -4.56 6.08
N GLY A 29 -18.31 -4.71 5.03
CA GLY A 29 -18.66 -3.63 4.14
C GLY A 29 -18.98 -2.44 5.02
N ALA A 30 -18.37 -1.31 4.68
CA ALA A 30 -18.54 -0.06 5.38
C ALA A 30 -19.98 0.06 5.87
N GLU A 31 -20.18 0.00 7.19
CA GLU A 31 -21.48 0.27 7.79
C GLU A 31 -21.89 1.66 7.30
N SER A 32 -22.88 1.67 6.41
CA SER A 32 -23.35 2.87 5.74
C SER A 32 -24.05 3.75 6.75
N GLY A 33 -23.29 4.54 7.52
CA GLY A 33 -23.85 5.47 8.50
C GLY A 33 -22.92 5.88 9.62
N GLU A 34 -21.87 5.13 9.95
CA GLU A 34 -21.00 5.50 11.07
C GLU A 34 -19.87 6.45 10.62
N VAL A 35 -19.86 7.67 11.17
CA VAL A 35 -18.80 8.66 10.94
C VAL A 35 -17.53 8.19 11.65
N ARG A 36 -16.66 7.49 10.91
CA ARG A 36 -15.34 7.13 11.41
C ARG A 36 -14.47 8.37 11.49
N SER A 37 -13.96 8.68 12.67
CA SER A 37 -12.96 9.73 12.86
C SER A 37 -11.70 9.40 12.05
N TYR A 38 -11.53 10.06 10.90
CA TYR A 38 -10.40 9.87 10.02
C TYR A 38 -9.28 10.83 10.39
N ASN A 39 -8.19 10.30 10.95
CA ASN A 39 -7.01 11.10 11.27
C ASN A 39 -6.16 11.27 10.00
N LEU A 40 -6.23 12.44 9.36
CA LEU A 40 -5.44 12.80 8.18
C LEU A 40 -3.93 12.81 8.44
N ALA A 41 -3.49 12.87 9.70
CA ALA A 41 -2.08 12.82 10.08
C ALA A 41 -1.53 11.39 10.24
N SER A 42 -2.38 10.37 10.32
CA SER A 42 -1.94 8.97 10.46
C SER A 42 -1.65 8.29 9.12
N GLN A 43 -1.79 9.02 8.01
CA GLN A 43 -1.58 8.49 6.67
C GLN A 43 -0.09 8.42 6.32
N GLU A 44 0.72 7.74 7.16
CA GLU A 44 1.86 7.01 6.64
C GLU A 44 1.29 5.88 5.80
N ARG A 45 1.02 6.17 4.52
CA ARG A 45 0.81 5.13 3.52
C ARG A 45 2.15 4.42 3.39
N ILE A 46 2.39 3.43 4.25
CA ILE A 46 3.54 2.56 4.14
C ILE A 46 3.36 1.88 2.79
N VAL A 47 4.14 2.29 1.79
CA VAL A 47 4.39 1.45 0.61
C VAL A 47 5.24 0.29 1.16
N ARG A 48 4.57 -0.63 1.86
CA ARG A 48 5.15 -1.75 2.62
C ARG A 48 5.56 -2.90 1.69
N GLY A 49 5.53 -2.65 0.39
CA GLY A 49 5.79 -3.60 -0.68
C GLY A 49 6.52 -2.95 -1.84
N ARG A 50 7.16 -3.78 -2.65
CA ARG A 50 7.79 -3.36 -3.91
C ARG A 50 6.76 -2.72 -4.83
N MET A 51 7.19 -1.75 -5.63
CA MET A 51 6.34 -1.07 -6.63
C MET A 51 6.73 -1.58 -8.02
N PRO A 52 6.39 -2.84 -8.38
CA PRO A 52 6.93 -3.50 -9.57
C PRO A 52 6.60 -2.74 -10.86
N THR A 53 5.43 -2.12 -10.95
CA THR A 53 5.08 -1.30 -12.11
C THR A 53 5.99 -0.08 -12.26
N LEU A 54 6.32 0.60 -11.16
CA LEU A 54 7.25 1.74 -11.20
C LEU A 54 8.68 1.29 -11.49
N GLU A 55 9.10 0.13 -10.99
CA GLU A 55 10.39 -0.48 -11.33
C GLU A 55 10.48 -0.73 -12.85
N ILE A 56 9.45 -1.35 -13.45
CA ILE A 56 9.37 -1.59 -14.90
C ILE A 56 9.39 -0.27 -15.69
N ILE A 57 8.63 0.73 -15.22
CA ILE A 57 8.61 2.06 -15.86
C ILE A 57 10.01 2.69 -15.82
N ASN A 58 10.69 2.63 -14.67
CA ASN A 58 12.03 3.20 -14.51
C ASN A 58 13.07 2.49 -15.41
N GLU A 59 13.01 1.16 -15.53
CA GLU A 59 13.86 0.42 -16.45
C GLU A 59 13.62 0.81 -17.92
N ARG A 60 12.35 0.94 -18.32
CA ARG A 60 11.98 1.43 -19.66
C ARG A 60 12.48 2.85 -19.89
N PHE A 61 12.29 3.72 -18.91
CA PHE A 61 12.77 5.09 -18.95
C PHE A 61 14.28 5.13 -19.17
N ALA A 62 15.06 4.40 -18.37
CA ALA A 62 16.52 4.38 -18.49
C ALA A 62 16.98 3.91 -19.88
N ARG A 63 16.30 2.92 -20.48
CA ARG A 63 16.60 2.43 -21.83
C ARG A 63 16.33 3.52 -22.89
N LEU A 64 15.16 4.16 -22.83
CA LEU A 64 14.80 5.23 -23.76
C LEU A 64 15.67 6.47 -23.58
N PHE A 65 15.99 6.81 -22.34
CA PHE A 65 16.86 7.92 -21.98
C PHE A 65 18.27 7.73 -22.54
N ARG A 66 18.83 6.51 -22.47
CA ARG A 66 20.13 6.21 -23.09
C ARG A 66 20.13 6.46 -24.60
N ILE A 67 19.08 6.03 -25.30
CA ILE A 67 18.95 6.24 -26.74
C ILE A 67 18.79 7.73 -27.05
N GLY A 68 17.92 8.43 -26.32
CA GLY A 68 17.70 9.86 -26.47
C GLY A 68 18.98 10.67 -26.23
N LEU A 69 19.73 10.34 -25.18
CA LEU A 69 20.98 11.00 -24.84
C LEU A 69 22.04 10.75 -25.91
N PHE A 70 22.21 9.51 -26.38
CA PHE A 70 23.11 9.20 -27.51
C PHE A 70 22.79 10.05 -28.74
N ASN A 71 21.51 10.15 -29.11
CA ASN A 71 21.08 10.96 -30.26
C ASN A 71 21.39 12.45 -30.07
N PHE A 72 21.32 12.93 -28.84
CA PHE A 72 21.59 14.34 -28.50
C PHE A 72 23.09 14.65 -28.47
N ILE A 73 23.91 13.91 -27.72
CA ILE A 73 25.34 14.22 -27.52
C ILE A 73 26.29 13.51 -28.50
N ARG A 74 25.76 12.60 -29.34
CA ARG A 74 26.53 11.77 -30.29
C ARG A 74 27.68 10.98 -29.63
N ARG A 75 27.50 10.62 -28.37
CA ARG A 75 28.40 9.77 -27.57
C ARG A 75 27.59 8.73 -26.83
N THR A 76 28.16 7.54 -26.68
CA THR A 76 27.53 6.43 -25.95
C THR A 76 27.55 6.70 -24.45
N PRO A 77 26.40 6.96 -23.80
CA PRO A 77 26.37 7.20 -22.37
C PRO A 77 26.22 5.87 -21.61
N GLU A 78 26.99 5.72 -20.53
CA GLU A 78 26.81 4.65 -19.56
C GLU A 78 25.73 5.06 -18.55
N ILE A 79 24.63 4.31 -18.51
CA ILE A 79 23.50 4.56 -17.62
C ILE A 79 23.19 3.25 -16.90
N SER A 80 23.08 3.26 -15.58
CA SER A 80 22.73 2.08 -14.77
C SER A 80 21.56 2.42 -13.86
N VAL A 81 20.64 1.47 -13.70
CA VAL A 81 19.52 1.60 -12.75
C VAL A 81 19.98 1.05 -11.40
N GLY A 82 19.97 1.91 -10.37
CA GLY A 82 20.29 1.54 -9.00
C GLY A 82 19.09 0.94 -8.24
N PRO A 83 19.31 0.40 -7.04
CA PRO A 83 18.25 -0.16 -6.21
C PRO A 83 17.24 0.91 -5.78
N VAL A 84 15.94 0.57 -5.84
CA VAL A 84 14.85 1.45 -5.41
C VAL A 84 14.81 1.54 -3.88
N ARG A 85 14.68 2.75 -3.35
CA ARG A 85 14.53 3.02 -1.92
C ARG A 85 13.29 3.88 -1.68
N VAL A 86 12.54 3.56 -0.64
CA VAL A 86 11.44 4.38 -0.17
C VAL A 86 12.00 5.38 0.84
N THR A 87 11.72 6.67 0.64
CA THR A 87 12.10 7.75 1.56
C THR A 87 10.90 8.65 1.80
N LYS A 88 10.86 9.35 2.93
CA LYS A 88 9.80 10.33 3.21
C LYS A 88 9.96 11.51 2.28
N PHE A 89 8.85 12.08 1.81
CA PHE A 89 8.88 13.25 0.94
C PHE A 89 9.67 14.43 1.57
N GLY A 90 9.51 14.65 2.88
CA GLY A 90 10.26 15.68 3.59
C GLY A 90 11.78 15.44 3.66
N GLU A 91 12.24 14.18 3.60
CA GLU A 91 13.67 13.85 3.51
C GLU A 91 14.17 14.04 2.08
N PHE A 92 13.36 13.64 1.08
CA PHE A 92 13.69 13.80 -0.34
C PHE A 92 13.95 15.26 -0.73
N ILE A 93 13.15 16.21 -0.22
CA ILE A 93 13.28 17.63 -0.57
C ILE A 93 14.47 18.32 0.14
N ARG A 94 14.99 17.74 1.23
CA ARG A 94 16.09 18.34 2.01
C ARG A 94 17.47 17.93 1.52
N ASN A 95 17.57 16.96 0.62
CA ASN A 95 18.80 16.52 -0.05
C ASN A 95 18.88 17.11 -1.46
#